data_AF-A0A067MHH2-F1
#
_entry.id   AF-A0A067MHH2-F1
#
_cell.length_a   1.000
_cell.length_b   1.000
_cell.length_c   1.000
_cell.angle_alpha   90.00
_cell.angle_beta   90.00
_cell.angle_gamma   90.00
#
_symmetry.space_group_name_H-M   'P 1'
#
loop_
_entity.id
_entity.type
_entity.pdbx_description
1 polymer ?
#
loop_
_entity_poly.entity_id
_entity_poly.type
_entity_poly.pdbx_seq_one_letter_code
_entity_poly.pdbx_strand_id
1 'polypeptide(L)'
;MRSRTKVPLSAAFKPLSPIAPEAQASGLAVVEHINRLLAPLHFQLKGCAWSPFGNFIATPHDSEDVPKLPEALPRILQDMYKVPFSHLTFDSTSFVVVYNLPLGPADNWTDPSTLALSLMAQNNISEPLPASPGRWLANPDRYKGTSASLRLSLSPQAKVTILKSGSLFYEGRPHPVCAFTAAKTKPNQCRRCWRLGHSEAWCRRTNPVCGSCSQDHPSHHHNSVAPNAPHLCVLCKDAHPSWTRWCVNRHIQLAAQPPLPKKRPTAPAALKKKAVPGGVVGATISGTVSVTDPAGDVTTIL
;
A
#
# COMPACT_ATOMS: atom_id res chain seq x y z
N MET A 1 -24.26 -8.15 -1.75
CA MET A 1 -24.43 -8.46 -0.31
C MET A 1 -23.43 -7.63 0.49
N ARG A 2 -23.77 -7.15 1.69
CA ARG A 2 -22.82 -6.36 2.52
C ARG A 2 -21.82 -7.29 3.21
N SER A 3 -20.53 -7.07 3.00
CA SER A 3 -19.50 -7.67 3.86
C SER A 3 -19.59 -7.02 5.24
N ARG A 4 -20.12 -7.73 6.24
CA ARG A 4 -19.97 -7.32 7.63
C ARG A 4 -18.49 -7.38 7.96
N THR A 5 -17.93 -6.30 8.52
CA THR A 5 -16.58 -6.31 9.09
C THR A 5 -16.53 -7.38 10.17
N LYS A 6 -15.87 -8.51 9.88
CA LYS A 6 -15.75 -9.58 10.87
C LYS A 6 -14.87 -9.08 12.01
N VAL A 7 -15.37 -9.18 13.24
CA VAL A 7 -14.55 -9.00 14.45
C VAL A 7 -13.35 -9.95 14.34
N PRO A 8 -12.11 -9.50 14.60
CA PRO A 8 -10.96 -10.40 14.60
C PRO A 8 -11.19 -11.52 15.62
N LEU A 9 -11.00 -12.77 15.20
CA LEU A 9 -11.18 -13.94 16.06
C LEU A 9 -9.89 -14.36 16.79
N SER A 10 -8.78 -13.66 16.53
CA SER A 10 -7.46 -13.97 17.05
C SER A 10 -6.61 -12.70 17.14
N ALA A 11 -5.69 -12.65 18.10
CA ALA A 11 -4.61 -11.67 18.15
C ALA A 11 -3.27 -12.32 17.78
N ALA A 12 -2.32 -11.52 17.28
CA ALA A 12 -1.00 -12.00 16.86
C ALA A 12 0.12 -11.24 17.61
N PHE A 13 1.21 -11.91 17.90
CA PHE A 13 2.30 -11.41 18.76
C PHE A 13 3.65 -11.75 18.14
N LYS A 14 4.50 -10.73 17.97
CA LYS A 14 5.83 -10.89 17.40
C LYS A 14 6.90 -10.88 18.51
N PRO A 15 7.78 -11.88 18.61
CA PRO A 15 8.93 -11.82 19.49
C PRO A 15 9.93 -10.79 18.97
N LEU A 16 10.56 -10.03 19.88
CA LEU A 16 11.56 -9.01 19.52
C LEU A 16 12.92 -9.61 19.13
N SER A 17 13.11 -10.92 19.28
CA SER A 17 14.24 -11.68 18.75
C SER A 17 13.76 -13.02 18.17
N PRO A 18 14.43 -13.60 17.16
CA PRO A 18 13.98 -14.84 16.54
C PRO A 18 13.96 -16.01 17.54
N ILE A 19 12.85 -16.75 17.57
CA ILE A 19 12.72 -18.02 18.30
C ILE A 19 12.84 -19.15 17.27
N ALA A 20 13.73 -20.11 17.51
CA ALA A 20 13.98 -21.23 16.60
C ALA A 20 12.71 -22.10 16.42
N PRO A 21 12.42 -22.63 15.21
CA PRO A 21 11.19 -23.38 14.94
C PRO A 21 10.93 -24.56 15.91
N GLU A 22 12.00 -25.18 16.40
CA GLU A 22 11.98 -26.32 17.31
C GLU A 22 11.50 -25.91 18.72
N ALA A 23 11.66 -24.63 19.07
CA ALA A 23 11.17 -24.01 20.31
C ALA A 23 9.78 -23.35 20.15
N GLN A 24 9.20 -23.34 18.94
CA GLN A 24 7.88 -22.75 18.67
C GLN A 24 6.74 -23.70 19.08
N ALA A 25 6.65 -23.98 20.38
CA ALA A 25 5.64 -24.84 20.97
C ALA A 25 4.20 -24.36 20.68
N SER A 26 3.30 -25.27 20.33
CA SER A 26 1.87 -25.01 20.08
C SER A 26 1.02 -26.25 20.36
N GLY A 27 -0.29 -26.15 20.17
CA GLY A 27 -1.24 -27.24 20.48
C GLY A 27 -1.74 -27.24 21.93
N LEU A 28 -2.49 -28.28 22.29
CA LEU A 28 -3.34 -28.30 23.49
C LEU A 28 -2.58 -28.03 24.80
N ALA A 29 -1.43 -28.66 25.03
CA ALA A 29 -0.66 -28.46 26.26
C ALA A 29 -0.18 -27.01 26.47
N VAL A 30 0.05 -26.27 25.38
CA VAL A 30 0.42 -24.84 25.40
C VAL A 30 -0.81 -23.99 25.70
N VAL A 31 -1.96 -24.32 25.11
CA VAL A 31 -3.26 -23.70 25.40
C VAL A 31 -3.64 -23.87 26.88
N GLU A 32 -3.55 -25.08 27.42
CA GLU A 32 -3.81 -25.38 28.83
C GLU A 32 -2.86 -24.65 29.78
N HIS A 33 -1.56 -24.60 29.45
CA HIS A 33 -0.59 -23.85 30.25
C HIS A 33 -0.93 -22.36 30.31
N ILE A 34 -1.22 -21.76 29.15
CA ILE A 34 -1.61 -20.34 29.07
C ILE A 34 -2.96 -20.11 29.77
N ASN A 35 -3.94 -21.00 29.64
CA ASN A 35 -5.24 -20.88 30.29
C ASN A 35 -5.15 -20.92 31.82
N ARG A 36 -4.19 -21.66 32.40
CA ARG A 36 -3.92 -21.58 33.86
C ARG A 36 -3.38 -20.21 34.29
N LEU A 37 -2.60 -19.54 33.43
CA LEU A 37 -2.08 -18.19 33.69
C LEU A 37 -3.11 -17.07 33.40
N LEU A 38 -4.06 -17.32 32.49
CA LEU A 38 -5.17 -16.42 32.17
C LEU A 38 -6.38 -16.55 33.12
N ALA A 39 -6.47 -17.62 33.92
CA ALA A 39 -7.60 -17.86 34.82
C ALA A 39 -7.98 -16.68 35.73
N PRO A 40 -7.04 -15.88 36.31
CA PRO A 40 -7.38 -14.69 37.10
C PRO A 40 -7.99 -13.53 36.28
N LEU A 41 -7.96 -13.59 34.96
CA LEU A 41 -8.53 -12.60 34.04
C LEU A 41 -9.91 -13.03 33.49
N HIS A 42 -10.42 -14.18 33.95
CA HIS A 42 -11.74 -14.71 33.60
C HIS A 42 -11.99 -14.95 32.10
N PHE A 43 -10.96 -15.30 31.32
CA PHE A 43 -11.12 -15.77 29.94
C PHE A 43 -10.14 -16.89 29.58
N GLN A 44 -10.39 -17.58 28.46
CA GLN A 44 -9.59 -18.74 28.02
C GLN A 44 -9.30 -18.73 26.51
N LEU A 45 -8.14 -19.25 26.13
CA LEU A 45 -7.80 -19.58 24.76
C LEU A 45 -8.46 -20.90 24.34
N LYS A 46 -9.08 -20.87 23.16
CA LYS A 46 -9.54 -22.04 22.40
C LYS A 46 -8.41 -22.68 21.59
N GLY A 47 -7.38 -21.89 21.26
CA GLY A 47 -6.25 -22.38 20.48
C GLY A 47 -5.11 -21.36 20.38
N CYS A 48 -3.90 -21.87 20.16
CA CYS A 48 -2.75 -21.07 19.76
C CYS A 48 -1.91 -21.79 18.69
N ALA A 49 -1.30 -21.02 17.80
CA ALA A 49 -0.47 -21.54 16.71
C ALA A 49 0.65 -20.55 16.38
N TRP A 50 1.73 -21.03 15.77
CA TRP A 50 2.76 -20.16 15.19
C TRP A 50 2.48 -19.91 13.71
N SER A 51 2.62 -18.66 13.29
CA SER A 51 2.64 -18.29 11.87
C SER A 51 3.97 -18.68 11.21
N PRO A 52 4.03 -18.92 9.89
CA PRO A 52 5.27 -19.22 9.15
C PRO A 52 6.37 -18.13 9.18
N PHE A 53 6.16 -17.07 9.96
CA PHE A 53 7.05 -15.91 10.10
C PHE A 53 7.47 -15.67 11.56
N GLY A 54 7.29 -16.69 12.43
CA GLY A 54 7.71 -16.64 13.83
C GLY A 54 6.90 -15.69 14.70
N ASN A 55 5.64 -15.42 14.36
CA ASN A 55 4.70 -14.71 15.25
C ASN A 55 3.72 -15.71 15.85
N PHE A 56 3.51 -15.64 17.16
CA PHE A 56 2.53 -16.41 17.91
C PHE A 56 1.12 -15.86 17.65
N ILE A 57 0.13 -16.74 17.45
CA ILE A 57 -1.28 -16.39 17.25
C ILE A 57 -2.09 -17.02 18.37
N ALA A 58 -2.93 -16.22 19.04
CA ALA A 58 -3.81 -16.65 20.10
C ALA A 58 -5.28 -16.41 19.72
N THR A 59 -6.12 -17.42 19.96
CA THR A 59 -7.55 -17.44 19.65
C THR A 59 -8.31 -17.72 20.95
N PRO A 60 -9.09 -16.77 21.49
CA PRO A 60 -9.94 -16.99 22.66
C PRO A 60 -11.13 -17.90 22.34
N HIS A 61 -11.86 -18.32 23.36
CA HIS A 61 -13.18 -18.92 23.17
C HIS A 61 -14.17 -17.92 22.56
N ASP A 62 -14.23 -16.71 23.14
CA ASP A 62 -15.19 -15.69 22.77
C ASP A 62 -14.49 -14.47 22.14
N SER A 63 -15.06 -13.92 21.07
CA SER A 63 -14.43 -12.82 20.32
C SER A 63 -14.32 -11.51 21.11
N GLU A 64 -15.06 -11.39 22.22
CA GLU A 64 -15.04 -10.24 23.12
C GLU A 64 -13.79 -10.20 24.01
N ASP A 65 -13.04 -11.30 24.12
CA ASP A 65 -11.77 -11.37 24.84
C ASP A 65 -10.55 -10.99 23.99
N VAL A 66 -10.69 -10.89 22.66
CA VAL A 66 -9.59 -10.53 21.76
C VAL A 66 -8.92 -9.19 22.14
N PRO A 67 -9.66 -8.14 22.59
CA PRO A 67 -9.06 -6.91 23.12
C PRO A 67 -8.31 -7.05 24.45
N LYS A 68 -8.51 -8.12 25.23
CA LYS A 68 -7.79 -8.40 26.50
C LYS A 68 -6.43 -9.05 26.28
N LEU A 69 -6.27 -9.76 25.16
CA LEU A 69 -5.03 -10.48 24.79
C LEU A 69 -3.76 -9.59 24.76
N PRO A 70 -3.79 -8.34 24.25
CA PRO A 70 -2.61 -7.47 24.19
C PRO A 70 -2.07 -7.05 25.57
N GLU A 71 -2.90 -7.07 26.61
CA GLU A 71 -2.50 -6.69 27.97
C GLU A 71 -1.89 -7.89 28.72
N ALA A 72 -2.45 -9.08 28.53
CA ALA A 72 -2.05 -10.30 29.24
C ALA A 72 -0.88 -11.05 28.57
N LEU A 73 -0.99 -11.34 27.27
CA LEU A 73 -0.10 -12.29 26.61
C LEU A 73 1.37 -11.85 26.45
N PRO A 74 1.73 -10.56 26.26
CA PRO A 74 3.14 -10.19 26.11
C PRO A 74 4.03 -10.62 27.29
N ARG A 75 3.50 -10.55 28.52
CA ARG A 75 4.20 -11.02 29.74
C ARG A 75 4.28 -12.55 29.77
N ILE A 76 3.14 -13.23 29.62
CA ILE A 76 3.06 -14.70 29.62
C ILE A 76 4.01 -15.31 28.57
N LEU A 77 4.01 -14.80 27.34
CA LEU A 77 4.88 -15.27 26.27
C LEU A 77 6.36 -14.95 26.53
N GLN A 78 6.67 -13.81 27.15
CA GLN A 78 8.03 -13.50 27.59
C GLN A 78 8.51 -14.46 28.69
N ASP A 79 7.66 -14.82 29.65
CA ASP A 79 8.01 -15.77 30.71
C ASP A 79 8.16 -17.21 30.18
N MET A 80 7.38 -17.60 29.16
CA MET A 80 7.49 -18.91 28.51
C MET A 80 8.74 -19.02 27.62
N TYR A 81 8.95 -18.06 26.70
CA TYR A 81 9.99 -18.16 25.65
C TYR A 81 11.26 -17.33 25.93
N LYS A 82 11.33 -16.63 27.07
CA LYS A 82 12.46 -15.78 27.52
C LYS A 82 12.84 -14.64 26.57
N VAL A 83 11.93 -14.24 25.68
CA VAL A 83 12.08 -13.15 24.71
C VAL A 83 10.85 -12.24 24.80
N PRO A 84 10.98 -10.90 24.85
CA PRO A 84 9.82 -10.01 24.88
C PRO A 84 8.97 -10.10 23.59
N PHE A 85 7.65 -9.96 23.71
CA PHE A 85 6.73 -9.94 22.57
C PHE A 85 6.05 -8.57 22.43
N SER A 86 5.82 -8.13 21.19
CA SER A 86 4.93 -7.02 20.88
C SER A 86 3.64 -7.52 20.23
N HIS A 87 2.50 -6.95 20.63
CA HIS A 87 1.23 -7.21 19.95
C HIS A 87 1.25 -6.63 18.53
N LEU A 88 0.94 -7.46 17.54
CA LEU A 88 0.79 -7.04 16.15
C LEU A 88 -0.62 -6.51 15.93
N THR A 89 -0.79 -5.22 16.20
CA THR A 89 -1.95 -4.46 15.71
C THR A 89 -1.94 -4.49 14.18
N PHE A 90 -2.84 -5.28 13.58
CA PHE A 90 -3.17 -5.11 12.18
C PHE A 90 -3.85 -3.74 12.02
N ASP A 91 -3.11 -2.79 11.46
CA ASP A 91 -3.57 -1.43 11.24
C ASP A 91 -4.78 -1.43 10.28
N SER A 92 -5.98 -1.40 10.87
CA SER A 92 -7.25 -1.30 10.15
C SER A 92 -7.55 0.14 9.72
N THR A 93 -6.66 1.10 10.01
CA THR A 93 -6.86 2.47 9.55
C THR A 93 -6.90 2.49 8.03
N SER A 94 -7.98 3.08 7.55
CA SER A 94 -8.35 3.02 6.15
C SER A 94 -8.06 4.38 5.55
N PHE A 95 -6.94 4.47 4.84
CA PHE A 95 -6.42 5.76 4.39
C PHE A 95 -7.32 6.49 3.39
N VAL A 96 -7.34 7.81 3.50
CA VAL A 96 -7.96 8.80 2.61
C VAL A 96 -6.90 9.82 2.19
N VAL A 97 -7.00 10.39 0.98
CA VAL A 97 -6.24 11.58 0.58
C VAL A 97 -7.17 12.79 0.61
N VAL A 98 -6.69 13.88 1.17
CA VAL A 98 -7.27 15.22 1.02
C VAL A 98 -6.34 16.03 0.12
N TYR A 99 -6.88 16.64 -0.93
CA TYR A 99 -6.08 17.32 -1.96
C TYR A 99 -5.93 18.83 -1.72
N ASN A 100 -4.79 19.38 -2.18
CA ASN A 100 -4.54 20.81 -2.31
C ASN A 100 -4.68 21.63 -1.01
N LEU A 101 -4.41 21.02 0.15
CA LEU A 101 -4.42 21.71 1.44
C LEU A 101 -3.22 22.67 1.52
N PRO A 102 -3.38 23.87 2.12
CA PRO A 102 -2.28 24.81 2.29
C PRO A 102 -1.17 24.19 3.14
N LEU A 103 0.08 24.44 2.76
CA LEU A 103 1.24 23.96 3.52
C LEU A 103 1.62 24.85 4.69
N GLY A 104 1.13 26.10 4.74
CA GLY A 104 1.64 27.14 5.64
C GLY A 104 2.82 27.90 5.02
N PRO A 105 3.65 28.57 5.84
CA PRO A 105 4.88 29.24 5.39
C PRO A 105 5.84 28.30 4.66
N ALA A 106 6.59 28.83 3.69
CA ALA A 106 7.48 28.03 2.84
C ALA A 106 8.52 27.23 3.63
N ASP A 107 9.07 27.83 4.70
CA ASP A 107 10.17 27.27 5.50
C ASP A 107 9.69 26.49 6.74
N ASN A 108 8.39 26.52 7.05
CA ASN A 108 7.81 25.82 8.21
C ASN A 108 6.40 25.31 7.87
N TRP A 109 6.32 24.08 7.35
CA TRP A 109 5.04 23.47 7.00
C TRP A 109 4.21 23.14 8.23
N THR A 110 2.91 23.40 8.17
CA THR A 110 1.94 23.00 9.21
C THR A 110 2.09 21.52 9.54
N ASP A 111 2.20 21.17 10.83
CA ASP A 111 2.27 19.77 11.25
C ASP A 111 1.04 18.99 10.73
N PRO A 112 1.26 17.88 10.00
CA PRO A 112 0.16 17.13 9.41
C PRO A 112 -0.80 16.53 10.44
N SER A 113 -0.38 16.33 11.69
CA SER A 113 -1.25 15.81 12.77
C SER A 113 -2.22 16.88 13.28
N THR A 114 -1.69 18.09 13.50
CA THR A 114 -2.43 19.31 13.86
C THR A 114 -3.43 19.66 12.76
N LEU A 115 -3.00 19.63 11.48
CA LEU A 115 -3.90 19.86 10.35
C LEU A 115 -5.00 18.78 10.24
N ALA A 116 -4.69 17.51 10.53
CA ALA A 116 -5.69 16.44 10.59
C ALA A 116 -6.74 16.69 11.69
N LEU A 117 -6.33 17.16 12.87
CA LEU A 117 -7.25 17.53 13.96
C LEU A 117 -8.14 18.71 13.55
N SER A 118 -7.58 19.77 12.95
CA SER A 118 -8.36 20.91 12.43
C SER A 118 -9.36 20.51 11.34
N LEU A 119 -8.99 19.59 10.46
CA LEU A 119 -9.90 19.03 9.43
C LEU A 119 -11.07 18.27 10.06
N MET A 120 -10.81 17.41 11.05
CA MET A 120 -11.88 16.67 11.73
C MET A 120 -12.85 17.62 12.45
N ALA A 121 -12.32 18.62 13.16
CA ALA A 121 -13.11 19.64 13.87
C ALA A 121 -13.97 20.48 12.90
N GLN A 122 -13.39 21.04 11.84
CA GLN A 122 -14.10 21.89 10.88
C GLN A 122 -15.16 21.14 10.05
N ASN A 123 -15.16 19.80 10.08
CA ASN A 123 -16.16 18.95 9.41
C ASN A 123 -17.08 18.22 10.41
N ASN A 124 -17.06 18.59 11.70
CA ASN A 124 -17.86 17.99 12.77
C ASN A 124 -17.66 16.47 12.96
N ILE A 125 -16.45 15.96 12.67
CA ILE A 125 -16.12 14.53 12.75
C ILE A 125 -15.48 14.21 14.10
N SER A 126 -16.30 13.81 15.07
CA SER A 126 -15.87 13.52 16.45
C SER A 126 -15.23 12.13 16.66
N GLU A 127 -14.84 11.41 15.60
CA GLU A 127 -14.19 10.10 15.74
C GLU A 127 -12.72 10.24 16.18
N PRO A 128 -12.23 9.42 17.15
CA PRO A 128 -10.88 9.52 17.65
C PRO A 128 -9.84 9.18 16.57
N LEU A 129 -8.83 10.03 16.45
CA LEU A 129 -7.72 9.87 15.52
C LEU A 129 -6.59 9.00 16.12
N PRO A 130 -5.88 8.19 15.31
CA PRO A 130 -4.70 7.48 15.76
C PRO A 130 -3.52 8.43 15.99
N ALA A 131 -2.51 8.00 16.76
CA ALA A 131 -1.36 8.83 17.16
C ALA A 131 -0.49 9.44 16.02
N SER A 132 -0.65 8.96 14.78
CA SER A 132 -0.08 9.58 13.57
C SER A 132 -1.19 9.72 12.50
N PRO A 133 -2.07 10.72 12.64
CA PRO A 133 -3.30 10.76 11.86
C PRO A 133 -3.13 11.44 10.50
N GLY A 134 -2.20 12.38 10.38
CA GLY A 134 -1.85 12.98 9.10
C GLY A 134 -0.45 12.59 8.65
N ARG A 135 -0.25 12.54 7.32
CA ARG A 135 1.08 12.56 6.71
C ARG A 135 1.04 13.30 5.39
N TRP A 136 1.89 14.32 5.22
CA TRP A 136 2.08 14.96 3.91
C TRP A 136 2.54 13.95 2.85
N LEU A 137 2.01 14.04 1.64
CA LEU A 137 2.43 13.23 0.48
C LEU A 137 3.49 13.94 -0.37
N ALA A 138 3.64 15.26 -0.22
CA ALA A 138 4.81 15.99 -0.69
C ALA A 138 6.02 15.73 0.24
N ASN A 139 7.22 16.07 -0.23
CA ASN A 139 8.47 16.00 0.53
C ASN A 139 8.99 17.43 0.73
N PRO A 140 9.24 17.88 1.98
CA PRO A 140 9.55 19.28 2.27
C PRO A 140 10.83 19.76 1.59
N ASP A 141 11.92 19.01 1.69
CA ASP A 141 13.23 19.29 1.10
C ASP A 141 13.25 19.38 -0.45
N ARG A 142 12.12 19.16 -1.15
CA ARG A 142 12.05 19.19 -2.64
C ARG A 142 10.81 19.85 -3.23
N TYR A 143 9.78 20.15 -2.43
CA TYR A 143 8.51 20.64 -2.95
C TYR A 143 8.36 22.15 -2.72
N LYS A 144 8.24 22.91 -3.81
CA LYS A 144 8.18 24.39 -3.79
C LYS A 144 6.79 24.97 -4.09
N GLY A 145 5.73 24.16 -3.97
CA GLY A 145 4.35 24.63 -4.12
C GLY A 145 3.78 25.12 -2.78
N THR A 146 2.70 25.89 -2.82
CA THR A 146 2.02 26.45 -1.64
C THR A 146 0.98 25.51 -1.00
N SER A 147 0.66 24.40 -1.66
CA SER A 147 -0.31 23.40 -1.19
C SER A 147 0.12 21.98 -1.51
N ALA A 148 -0.32 21.01 -0.72
CA ALA A 148 0.00 19.59 -0.90
C ALA A 148 -1.20 18.69 -0.61
N SER A 149 -1.03 17.40 -0.91
CA SER A 149 -2.01 16.37 -0.51
C SER A 149 -1.63 15.79 0.86
N LEU A 150 -2.61 15.68 1.75
CA LEU A 150 -2.48 15.04 3.07
C LEU A 150 -3.07 13.63 3.01
N ARG A 151 -2.35 12.62 3.50
CA ARG A 151 -2.91 11.29 3.75
C ARG A 151 -3.43 11.24 5.19
N LEU A 152 -4.73 11.07 5.35
CA LEU A 152 -5.37 10.83 6.65
C LEU A 152 -5.42 9.34 6.96
N SER A 153 -5.05 8.99 8.19
CA SER A 153 -5.21 7.68 8.84
C SER A 153 -6.50 7.71 9.65
N LEU A 154 -7.52 6.95 9.26
CA LEU A 154 -8.90 7.07 9.76
C LEU A 154 -9.48 5.71 10.13
N SER A 155 -10.51 5.68 10.97
CA SER A 155 -11.33 4.47 11.13
C SER A 155 -12.00 4.07 9.79
N PRO A 156 -12.39 2.79 9.62
CA PRO A 156 -13.19 2.38 8.47
C PRO A 156 -14.54 3.12 8.35
N GLN A 157 -15.11 3.58 9.47
CA GLN A 157 -16.38 4.31 9.51
C GLN A 157 -16.19 5.77 9.07
N ALA A 158 -15.28 6.51 9.70
CA ALA A 158 -14.88 7.85 9.29
C ALA A 158 -14.53 7.91 7.80
N LYS A 159 -13.76 6.93 7.28
CA LYS A 159 -13.49 6.83 5.83
C LYS A 159 -14.76 6.76 5.00
N VAL A 160 -15.72 5.89 5.35
CA VAL A 160 -16.95 5.74 4.55
C VAL A 160 -17.80 7.01 4.59
N THR A 161 -17.81 7.74 5.70
CA THR A 161 -18.47 9.05 5.81
C THR A 161 -17.77 10.10 4.94
N ILE A 162 -16.45 10.26 5.08
CA ILE A 162 -15.66 11.25 4.34
C ILE A 162 -15.65 10.97 2.82
N LEU A 163 -15.62 9.71 2.40
CA LEU A 163 -15.71 9.38 0.97
C LEU A 163 -17.12 9.57 0.38
N LYS A 164 -18.16 9.72 1.20
CA LYS A 164 -19.50 10.12 0.74
C LYS A 164 -19.65 11.64 0.61
N SER A 165 -18.97 12.44 1.43
CA SER A 165 -18.99 13.91 1.28
C SER A 165 -18.20 14.39 0.07
N GLY A 166 -17.24 13.60 -0.43
CA GLY A 166 -16.44 13.90 -1.63
C GLY A 166 -15.43 15.05 -1.47
N SER A 167 -15.60 15.86 -0.42
CA SER A 167 -14.65 16.88 0.04
C SER A 167 -14.66 16.98 1.57
N LEU A 168 -13.65 17.65 2.11
CA LEU A 168 -13.58 18.16 3.48
C LEU A 168 -13.33 19.67 3.43
N PHE A 169 -13.95 20.43 4.32
CA PHE A 169 -13.72 21.85 4.44
C PHE A 169 -12.48 22.16 5.29
N TYR A 170 -11.70 23.15 4.86
CA TYR A 170 -10.63 23.76 5.62
C TYR A 170 -10.58 25.26 5.32
N GLU A 171 -10.56 26.12 6.36
CA GLU A 171 -10.59 27.59 6.22
C GLU A 171 -11.75 28.08 5.32
N GLY A 172 -12.91 27.42 5.44
CA GLY A 172 -14.11 27.68 4.64
C GLY A 172 -14.06 27.16 3.19
N ARG A 173 -12.97 26.53 2.75
CA ARG A 173 -12.78 26.05 1.37
C ARG A 173 -12.95 24.54 1.26
N PRO A 174 -13.65 24.01 0.23
CA PRO A 174 -13.77 22.57 0.03
C PRO A 174 -12.52 21.98 -0.62
N HIS A 175 -11.89 21.02 0.05
CA HIS A 175 -10.76 20.24 -0.45
C HIS A 175 -11.24 18.84 -0.90
N PRO A 176 -11.07 18.46 -2.18
CA PRO A 176 -11.50 17.15 -2.66
C PRO A 176 -10.85 16.00 -1.88
N VAL A 177 -11.59 14.91 -1.67
CA VAL A 177 -11.07 13.68 -1.05
C VAL A 177 -11.17 12.47 -1.98
N CYS A 178 -10.25 11.52 -1.81
CA CYS A 178 -10.36 10.21 -2.45
C CYS A 178 -9.91 9.07 -1.51
N ALA A 179 -10.31 7.84 -1.83
CA ALA A 179 -9.73 6.68 -1.18
C ALA A 179 -8.23 6.62 -1.53
N PHE A 180 -7.34 6.62 -0.53
CA PHE A 180 -5.91 6.45 -0.79
C PHE A 180 -5.66 5.05 -1.34
N THR A 181 -5.60 4.97 -2.66
CA THR A 181 -5.11 3.79 -3.36
C THR A 181 -3.59 3.85 -3.30
N ALA A 182 -3.02 3.12 -2.33
CA ALA A 182 -1.59 2.87 -2.29
C ALA A 182 -1.15 2.41 -3.68
N ALA A 183 -0.25 3.18 -4.31
CA ALA A 183 0.06 3.01 -5.72
C ALA A 183 0.47 1.57 -5.99
N LYS A 184 -0.34 0.86 -6.80
CA LYS A 184 -0.34 -0.61 -6.92
C LYS A 184 1.09 -1.15 -6.92
N THR A 185 1.49 -1.73 -5.80
CA THR A 185 2.75 -2.46 -5.70
C THR A 185 2.71 -3.53 -6.78
N LYS A 186 3.51 -3.35 -7.84
CA LYS A 186 3.88 -4.48 -8.67
C LYS A 186 4.77 -5.33 -7.77
N PRO A 187 4.35 -6.53 -7.32
CA PRO A 187 5.36 -7.52 -7.00
C PRO A 187 6.18 -7.67 -8.28
N ASN A 188 7.46 -7.30 -8.22
CA ASN A 188 8.42 -7.75 -9.23
C ASN A 188 8.64 -9.25 -8.99
N GLN A 189 7.63 -10.02 -9.39
CA GLN A 189 7.69 -11.46 -9.51
C GLN A 189 8.36 -11.73 -10.85
N CYS A 190 9.61 -12.15 -10.77
CA CYS A 190 10.43 -12.44 -11.93
C CYS A 190 9.77 -13.57 -12.73
N ARG A 191 9.30 -13.33 -13.96
CA ARG A 191 8.63 -14.37 -14.76
C ARG A 191 9.55 -15.54 -15.14
N ARG A 192 10.87 -15.34 -15.09
CA ARG A 192 11.87 -16.39 -15.29
C ARG A 192 12.03 -17.32 -14.09
N CYS A 193 11.97 -16.85 -12.84
CA CYS A 193 12.24 -17.69 -11.67
C CYS A 193 11.16 -17.69 -10.59
N TRP A 194 10.05 -16.97 -10.80
CA TRP A 194 8.87 -16.79 -9.95
C TRP A 194 9.10 -16.30 -8.51
N ARG A 195 10.35 -16.04 -8.12
CA ARG A 195 10.70 -15.31 -6.89
C ARG A 195 10.37 -13.82 -7.00
N LEU A 196 10.18 -13.19 -5.85
CA LEU A 196 9.95 -11.75 -5.73
C LEU A 196 11.28 -10.97 -5.60
N GLY A 197 11.18 -9.64 -5.60
CA GLY A 197 12.28 -8.72 -5.30
C GLY A 197 13.18 -8.31 -6.48
N HIS A 198 12.96 -8.84 -7.68
CA HIS A 198 13.70 -8.43 -8.88
C HIS A 198 12.86 -8.63 -10.14
N SER A 199 13.05 -7.79 -11.16
CA SER A 199 12.43 -8.04 -12.47
C SER A 199 13.25 -9.03 -13.28
N GLU A 200 12.65 -9.58 -14.34
CA GLU A 200 13.27 -10.59 -15.19
C GLU A 200 14.60 -10.16 -15.81
N ALA A 201 14.75 -8.87 -16.15
CA ALA A 201 16.00 -8.29 -16.66
C ALA A 201 17.17 -8.30 -15.66
N TRP A 202 16.90 -8.49 -14.36
CA TRP A 202 17.91 -8.60 -13.29
C TRP A 202 17.98 -10.02 -12.70
N CYS A 203 17.39 -11.02 -13.38
CA CYS A 203 17.39 -12.41 -12.92
C CYS A 203 18.71 -13.10 -13.23
N ARG A 204 19.44 -13.52 -12.19
CA ARG A 204 20.69 -14.30 -12.32
C ARG A 204 20.48 -15.77 -12.72
N ARG A 205 19.22 -16.26 -12.82
CA ARG A 205 18.96 -17.64 -13.25
C ARG A 205 19.02 -17.73 -14.78
N THR A 206 19.87 -18.61 -15.30
CA THR A 206 19.97 -18.88 -16.74
C THR A 206 18.71 -19.59 -17.23
N ASN A 207 18.38 -20.73 -16.62
CA ASN A 207 17.23 -21.55 -17.00
C ASN A 207 15.93 -21.01 -16.39
N PRO A 208 14.83 -20.93 -17.15
CA PRO A 208 13.53 -20.52 -16.63
C PRO A 208 12.86 -21.62 -15.80
N VAL A 209 12.06 -21.21 -14.83
CA VAL A 209 11.24 -22.08 -13.97
C VAL A 209 9.78 -22.04 -14.41
N CYS A 210 9.12 -23.19 -14.37
CA CYS A 210 7.69 -23.30 -14.59
C CYS A 210 6.93 -22.71 -13.40
N GLY A 211 6.12 -21.68 -13.65
CA GLY A 211 5.24 -21.11 -12.63
C GLY A 211 4.16 -22.09 -12.17
N SER A 212 3.82 -23.07 -13.01
CA SER A 212 2.86 -24.13 -12.70
C SER A 212 3.44 -25.13 -11.70
N CYS A 213 4.52 -25.86 -12.07
CA CYS A 213 5.02 -27.02 -11.31
C CYS A 213 6.42 -26.85 -10.67
N SER A 214 6.99 -25.64 -10.68
CA SER A 214 8.31 -25.32 -10.10
C SER A 214 9.54 -26.02 -10.75
N GLN A 215 9.39 -26.71 -11.88
CA GLN A 215 10.50 -27.39 -12.59
C GLN A 215 11.27 -26.46 -13.55
N ASP A 216 12.49 -26.84 -13.95
CA ASP A 216 13.36 -26.05 -14.86
C ASP A 216 12.98 -26.15 -16.34
N HIS A 217 11.81 -25.60 -16.69
CA HIS A 217 11.42 -25.34 -18.07
C HIS A 217 10.59 -24.05 -18.18
N PRO A 218 10.47 -23.42 -19.37
CA PRO A 218 9.61 -22.26 -19.56
C PRO A 218 8.16 -22.56 -19.20
N SER A 219 7.48 -21.59 -18.58
CA SER A 219 6.08 -21.78 -18.16
C SER A 219 5.12 -22.02 -19.34
N HIS A 220 5.46 -21.54 -20.54
CA HIS A 220 4.70 -21.80 -21.78
C HIS A 220 4.94 -23.19 -22.38
N HIS A 221 5.97 -23.93 -21.93
CA HIS A 221 6.22 -25.33 -22.33
C HIS A 221 5.62 -26.34 -21.34
N HIS A 222 4.79 -25.91 -20.38
CA HIS A 222 4.21 -26.80 -19.37
C HIS A 222 3.36 -27.93 -19.99
N ASN A 223 2.50 -27.59 -20.94
CA ASN A 223 1.58 -28.55 -21.56
C ASN A 223 2.30 -29.57 -22.48
N SER A 224 3.54 -29.29 -22.91
CA SER A 224 4.34 -30.19 -23.76
C SER A 224 5.38 -30.99 -22.98
N VAL A 225 5.93 -30.45 -21.89
CA VAL A 225 7.00 -31.10 -21.09
C VAL A 225 6.46 -31.79 -19.85
N ALA A 226 5.38 -31.27 -19.25
CA ALA A 226 4.89 -31.72 -17.94
C ALA A 226 3.37 -31.52 -17.74
N PRO A 227 2.50 -31.93 -18.68
CA PRO A 227 1.05 -31.61 -18.64
C PRO A 227 0.33 -32.14 -17.40
N ASN A 228 0.76 -33.28 -16.86
CA ASN A 228 0.16 -33.93 -15.69
C ASN A 228 0.88 -33.60 -14.38
N ALA A 229 1.89 -32.71 -14.39
CA ALA A 229 2.63 -32.39 -13.17
C ALA A 229 1.81 -31.47 -12.25
N PRO A 230 1.71 -31.79 -10.93
CA PRO A 230 0.89 -31.02 -10.01
C PRO A 230 1.37 -29.57 -9.92
N HIS A 231 0.42 -28.66 -9.67
CA HIS A 231 0.75 -27.26 -9.45
C HIS A 231 1.49 -27.11 -8.12
N LEU A 232 2.64 -26.43 -8.15
CA LEU A 232 3.58 -26.30 -7.04
C LEU A 232 4.21 -24.90 -7.02
N CYS A 233 4.06 -24.19 -5.91
CA CYS A 233 4.50 -22.80 -5.84
C CYS A 233 6.02 -22.67 -5.64
N VAL A 234 6.68 -21.84 -6.44
CA VAL A 234 8.12 -21.55 -6.26
C VAL A 234 8.40 -20.75 -4.97
N LEU A 235 7.42 -20.05 -4.40
CA LEU A 235 7.56 -19.20 -3.21
C LEU A 235 7.31 -19.92 -1.87
N CYS A 236 6.32 -20.81 -1.81
CA CYS A 236 5.91 -21.50 -0.57
C CYS A 236 5.88 -23.03 -0.65
N LYS A 237 6.04 -23.61 -1.86
CA LYS A 237 5.96 -25.06 -2.13
C LYS A 237 4.60 -25.71 -1.83
N ASP A 238 3.56 -24.90 -1.62
CA ASP A 238 2.17 -25.35 -1.59
C ASP A 238 1.63 -25.74 -2.98
N ALA A 239 0.53 -26.50 -2.99
CA ALA A 239 -0.12 -27.08 -4.17
C ALA A 239 -0.90 -26.06 -5.03
N HIS A 240 -0.25 -24.99 -5.49
CA HIS A 240 -0.86 -23.98 -6.36
C HIS A 240 0.16 -23.27 -7.28
N PRO A 241 -0.26 -22.72 -8.45
CA PRO A 241 0.66 -21.98 -9.32
C PRO A 241 1.28 -20.76 -8.65
N SER A 242 2.45 -20.36 -9.12
CA SER A 242 3.26 -19.29 -8.52
C SER A 242 2.70 -17.88 -8.72
N TRP A 243 1.88 -17.66 -9.75
CA TRP A 243 1.20 -16.39 -10.02
C TRP A 243 -0.09 -16.19 -9.19
N THR A 244 -0.50 -17.16 -8.39
CA THR A 244 -1.70 -17.06 -7.56
C THR A 244 -1.59 -15.87 -6.60
N ARG A 245 -2.67 -15.12 -6.46
CA ARG A 245 -2.65 -13.90 -5.64
C ARG A 245 -2.63 -14.18 -4.13
N TRP A 246 -3.18 -15.33 -3.72
CA TRP A 246 -3.46 -15.76 -2.35
C TRP A 246 -2.31 -16.53 -1.66
N CYS A 247 -1.20 -16.78 -2.37
CA CYS A 247 0.03 -17.33 -1.80
C CYS A 247 0.50 -16.52 -0.57
N VAL A 248 0.64 -17.16 0.59
CA VAL A 248 0.98 -16.47 1.86
C VAL A 248 2.35 -15.80 1.77
N ASN A 249 3.38 -16.51 1.30
CA ASN A 249 4.73 -15.94 1.14
C ASN A 249 4.76 -14.75 0.17
N ARG A 250 3.87 -14.73 -0.85
CA ARG A 250 3.69 -13.59 -1.76
C ARG A 250 3.10 -12.38 -1.06
N HIS A 251 2.19 -12.57 -0.10
CA HIS A 251 1.64 -11.48 0.72
C HIS A 251 2.69 -10.90 1.69
N ILE A 252 3.48 -11.73 2.38
CA ILE A 252 4.49 -11.22 3.32
C ILE A 252 5.63 -10.51 2.58
N GLN A 253 6.12 -11.05 1.46
CA GLN A 253 7.15 -10.39 0.66
C GLN A 253 6.65 -9.10 -0.03
N LEU A 254 5.34 -8.93 -0.22
CA LEU A 254 4.72 -7.65 -0.61
C LEU A 254 4.72 -6.62 0.54
N ALA A 255 4.58 -7.05 1.79
CA ALA A 255 4.69 -6.18 2.97
C ALA A 255 6.16 -5.82 3.30
N ALA A 256 7.10 -6.71 3.01
CA ALA A 256 8.52 -6.55 3.34
C ALA A 256 9.34 -5.68 2.36
N GLN A 257 8.78 -5.24 1.23
CA GLN A 257 9.49 -4.40 0.26
C GLN A 257 8.90 -2.99 0.16
N PRO A 258 9.53 -1.96 0.77
CA PRO A 258 9.11 -0.57 0.59
C PRO A 258 9.28 -0.10 -0.86
N PRO A 259 8.51 0.91 -1.30
CA PRO A 259 8.51 1.33 -2.70
C PRO A 259 9.86 1.91 -3.12
N LEU A 260 10.34 1.49 -4.30
CA LEU A 260 11.49 2.12 -4.95
C LEU A 260 11.24 3.64 -5.10
N PRO A 261 12.20 4.50 -4.73
CA PRO A 261 12.08 5.93 -4.99
C PRO A 261 11.96 6.16 -6.50
N LYS A 262 10.97 6.95 -6.91
CA LYS A 262 10.76 7.29 -8.33
C LYS A 262 12.06 7.89 -8.89
N LYS A 263 12.64 7.27 -9.92
CA LYS A 263 13.61 7.99 -10.77
C LYS A 263 12.91 9.26 -11.25
N ARG A 264 13.57 10.42 -11.13
CA ARG A 264 13.10 11.65 -11.79
C ARG A 264 12.95 11.33 -13.29
N PRO A 265 11.86 11.75 -13.95
CA PRO A 265 11.83 11.75 -15.40
C PRO A 265 13.04 12.53 -15.91
N THR A 266 13.83 11.94 -16.81
CA THR A 266 14.78 12.72 -17.60
C THR A 266 13.96 13.76 -18.36
N ALA A 267 14.36 15.04 -18.31
CA ALA A 267 13.66 16.08 -19.05
C ALA A 267 13.61 15.70 -20.54
N PRO A 268 12.48 15.93 -21.24
CA PRO A 268 12.43 15.74 -22.69
C PRO A 268 13.54 16.55 -23.35
N ALA A 269 14.34 15.90 -24.20
CA ALA A 269 15.37 16.60 -24.96
C ALA A 269 14.70 17.70 -25.81
N ALA A 270 15.20 18.94 -25.70
CA ALA A 270 14.57 20.09 -26.33
C ALA A 270 14.39 19.87 -27.84
N LEU A 271 13.22 20.24 -28.36
CA LEU A 271 12.85 20.03 -29.75
C LEU A 271 13.79 20.81 -30.67
N LYS A 272 14.81 20.14 -31.21
CA LYS A 272 15.75 20.75 -32.18
C LYS A 272 14.97 21.10 -33.44
N LYS A 273 14.65 22.40 -33.61
CA LYS A 273 14.17 22.96 -34.87
C LYS A 273 15.14 22.55 -35.99
N LYS A 274 14.67 21.72 -36.92
CA LYS A 274 15.33 21.55 -38.23
C LYS A 274 14.65 22.48 -39.23
N ALA A 275 15.44 23.28 -39.92
CA ALA A 275 14.96 24.06 -41.05
C ALA A 275 14.56 23.14 -42.21
N VAL A 276 13.67 23.62 -43.08
CA VAL A 276 13.26 22.95 -44.31
C VAL A 276 14.05 23.55 -45.50
N PRO A 277 14.86 22.76 -46.22
CA PRO A 277 15.23 23.06 -47.59
C PRO A 277 14.07 22.65 -48.52
N GLY A 278 13.68 23.51 -49.47
CA GLY A 278 12.55 23.26 -50.38
C GLY A 278 12.93 22.65 -51.74
N GLY A 279 11.92 22.32 -52.54
CA GLY A 279 12.09 21.84 -53.92
C GLY A 279 10.77 21.53 -54.65
N VAL A 280 10.38 22.44 -55.55
CA VAL A 280 9.49 22.37 -56.76
C VAL A 280 9.14 20.96 -57.31
N VAL A 281 8.01 20.66 -57.98
CA VAL A 281 7.06 21.37 -58.90
C VAL A 281 5.65 20.73 -58.77
N GLY A 282 4.47 21.35 -59.03
CA GLY A 282 4.07 22.73 -59.38
C GLY A 282 2.72 22.78 -60.16
N ALA A 283 2.09 23.97 -60.29
CA ALA A 283 0.95 24.34 -61.16
C ALA A 283 -0.41 23.58 -60.94
N THR A 284 -1.64 24.12 -61.02
CA THR A 284 -2.25 25.46 -61.32
C THR A 284 -3.75 25.40 -60.84
N ILE A 285 -4.70 26.37 -60.89
CA ILE A 285 -4.86 27.78 -61.34
C ILE A 285 -5.88 28.50 -60.39
N SER A 286 -5.99 29.83 -60.48
CA SER A 286 -7.19 30.70 -60.27
C SER A 286 -7.91 30.84 -58.92
N GLY A 287 -8.11 32.10 -58.50
CA GLY A 287 -9.04 32.55 -57.45
C GLY A 287 -8.70 33.98 -56.96
N THR A 288 -9.59 34.96 -57.15
CA THR A 288 -9.25 36.40 -57.01
C THR A 288 -9.75 37.08 -55.72
N VAL A 289 -8.83 37.86 -55.12
CA VAL A 289 -8.99 39.21 -54.54
C VAL A 289 -10.22 39.52 -53.68
N SER A 290 -9.99 39.84 -52.39
CA SER A 290 -10.35 41.14 -51.77
C SER A 290 -9.89 41.21 -50.31
N VAL A 291 -9.28 42.33 -49.91
CA VAL A 291 -9.07 42.74 -48.51
C VAL A 291 -9.33 44.24 -48.44
N THR A 292 -10.10 44.69 -47.44
CA THR A 292 -10.43 46.10 -47.20
C THR A 292 -9.95 46.49 -45.81
N ASP A 293 -9.21 47.58 -45.71
CA ASP A 293 -8.64 48.06 -44.44
C ASP A 293 -9.70 48.70 -43.51
N PRO A 294 -9.50 48.69 -42.18
CA PRO A 294 -10.43 49.28 -41.22
C PRO A 294 -10.13 50.77 -40.96
N ALA A 295 -11.05 51.43 -40.24
CA ALA A 295 -10.92 52.79 -39.71
C ALA A 295 -10.74 53.89 -40.78
N GLY A 296 -11.88 54.29 -41.38
CA GLY A 296 -11.96 55.57 -42.07
C GLY A 296 -12.05 56.74 -41.08
N ASP A 297 -10.92 57.38 -40.79
CA ASP A 297 -10.87 58.84 -40.70
C ASP A 297 -9.48 59.35 -41.16
N VAL A 298 -9.42 60.57 -41.69
CA VAL A 298 -8.25 61.07 -42.44
C VAL A 298 -7.59 62.26 -41.77
N THR A 299 -6.34 62.09 -41.33
CA THR A 299 -5.41 63.22 -41.16
C THR A 299 -3.99 62.83 -41.54
N THR A 300 -3.49 63.45 -42.61
CA THR A 300 -2.10 63.30 -43.10
C THR A 300 -1.18 64.31 -42.44
N ILE A 301 0.10 63.97 -42.21
CA ILE A 301 1.29 64.73 -42.68
C ILE A 301 2.60 64.15 -42.09
N LEU A 302 3.53 63.85 -43.01
CA LEU A 302 4.99 63.60 -42.86
C LEU A 302 5.44 62.61 -41.77
#